data_AF-A0A3D4X9T9-F1
#
_entry.id   AF-A0A3D4X9T9-F1
#
_cell.length_a   1.000
_cell.length_b   1.000
_cell.length_c   1.000
_cell.angle_alpha   90.00
_cell.angle_beta   90.00
_cell.angle_gamma   90.00
#
_symmetry.space_group_name_H-M   'P 1'
#
loop_
_entity.id
_entity.type
_entity.pdbx_description
1 polymer ?
#
loop_
_entity_poly.entity_id
_entity_poly.type
_entity_poly.pdbx_seq_one_letter_code
_entity_poly.pdbx_strand_id
1 'polypeptide(L)' 'EIEHLESIATALDIAVSESDLTQIKQELTAYGYIKKHAASTRRERVTSRPFHYVSSDGYHMYVGKNNF' A
#
# COMPACT_ATOMS: atom_id res chain seq x y z
N GLU A 1 -2.81 18.10 -1.04
CA GLU A 1 -1.56 17.80 -1.77
C GLU A 1 -0.38 17.45 -0.88
N ILE A 2 0.23 18.39 -0.14
CA ILE A 2 1.50 18.13 0.58
C ILE A 2 1.33 17.04 1.65
N GLU A 3 0.33 17.14 2.51
CA GLU A 3 0.04 16.11 3.53
C GLU A 3 -0.23 14.73 2.92
N HIS A 4 -0.82 14.68 1.72
CA HIS A 4 -1.08 13.41 1.04
C HIS A 4 0.21 12.77 0.53
N LEU A 5 1.12 13.57 -0.03
CA LEU A 5 2.44 13.09 -0.46
C LEU A 5 3.30 12.68 0.73
N GLU A 6 3.21 13.36 1.86
CA GLU A 6 3.88 12.97 3.11
C GLU A 6 3.35 11.62 3.63
N SER A 7 2.02 11.43 3.61
CA SER A 7 1.41 10.15 3.93
C SER A 7 1.92 9.02 3.01
N ILE A 8 1.97 9.25 1.70
CA ILE A 8 2.50 8.27 0.74
C ILE A 8 3.98 7.97 1.00
N ALA A 9 4.79 8.99 1.33
CA ALA A 9 6.19 8.79 1.69
C ALA A 9 6.35 7.89 2.92
N THR A 10 5.56 8.13 3.97
CA THR A 10 5.57 7.27 5.16
C THR A 10 5.12 5.84 4.87
N ALA A 11 4.13 5.66 3.98
CA ALA A 11 3.68 4.35 3.55
C ALA A 11 4.78 3.61 2.76
N LEU A 12 5.58 4.34 1.96
CA LEU A 12 6.71 3.78 1.21
C LEU A 12 7.84 3.32 2.14
N ASP A 13 8.13 4.10 3.18
CA ASP A 13 9.18 3.77 4.17
C ASP A 13 8.85 2.51 4.98
N ILE A 14 7.56 2.26 5.23
CA ILE A 14 7.08 1.11 6.01
C ILE A 14 6.76 -0.10 5.10
N ALA A 15 6.73 0.07 3.78
CA ALA A 15 6.41 -0.99 2.83
C ALA A 15 7.50 -2.08 2.81
N VAL A 16 7.21 -3.22 3.45
CA VAL A 16 8.12 -4.39 3.49
C VAL A 16 7.81 -5.38 2.37
N SER A 17 6.56 -5.44 1.88
CA SER A 17 6.13 -6.43 0.90
C SER A 17 5.90 -5.84 -0.49
N GLU A 18 6.13 -6.65 -1.52
CA GLU A 18 5.83 -6.28 -2.91
C GLU A 18 4.34 -5.91 -3.11
N SER A 19 3.46 -6.54 -2.34
CA SER A 19 2.04 -6.21 -2.34
C SER A 19 1.75 -4.78 -1.89
N ASP A 20 2.53 -4.22 -0.96
CA ASP A 20 2.35 -2.86 -0.48
C ASP A 20 2.85 -1.86 -1.53
N LEU A 21 3.99 -2.14 -2.18
CA LEU A 21 4.51 -1.33 -3.27
C LEU A 21 3.55 -1.26 -4.46
N THR A 22 2.89 -2.38 -4.80
CA THR A 22 1.89 -2.39 -5.88
C THR A 22 0.66 -1.55 -5.54
N GLN A 23 0.23 -1.50 -4.27
CA GLN A 23 -0.88 -0.64 -3.85
C GLN A 23 -0.51 0.84 -3.90
N ILE A 24 0.64 1.22 -3.33
CA ILE A 24 1.11 2.61 -3.35
C ILE A 24 1.26 3.12 -4.79
N LYS A 25 1.79 2.27 -5.69
CA LYS A 25 1.88 2.57 -7.11
C LYS A 25 0.50 2.76 -7.75
N GLN A 26 -0.51 1.98 -7.38
CA GLN A 26 -1.87 2.15 -7.89
C GLN A 26 -2.48 3.47 -7.41
N GLU A 27 -2.29 3.83 -6.15
CA GLU A 27 -2.76 5.10 -5.57
C GLU A 27 -2.12 6.30 -6.28
N LEU A 28 -0.79 6.32 -6.37
CA LEU A 28 -0.05 7.37 -7.09
C LEU A 28 -0.48 7.49 -8.57
N THR A 29 -0.86 6.37 -9.20
CA THR A 29 -1.39 6.37 -10.57
C THR A 29 -2.83 6.89 -10.64
N ALA A 30 -3.67 6.57 -9.64
CA ALA A 30 -5.07 6.99 -9.59
C ALA A 30 -5.20 8.50 -9.37
N TYR A 31 -4.35 9.07 -8.51
CA TYR A 31 -4.24 10.51 -8.28
C TYR A 31 -3.50 11.25 -9.40
N GLY A 32 -2.88 10.54 -10.34
CA GLY A 32 -2.25 11.12 -11.53
C GLY A 32 -0.82 11.62 -11.33
N TYR A 33 -0.21 11.36 -10.17
CA TYR A 33 1.19 11.70 -9.89
C TYR A 33 2.18 10.92 -10.76
N ILE A 34 1.84 9.69 -11.17
CA ILE A 34 2.63 8.88 -12.10
C ILE A 34 1.82 8.49 -13.33
N LYS A 35 2.44 8.66 -14.50
CA LYS A 35 1.87 8.19 -15.76
C LYS A 35 1.93 6.66 -15.83
N LYS A 36 0.80 6.05 -16.16
CA LYS A 36 0.70 4.62 -16.46
C LYS A 36 1.53 4.32 -17.71
N HIS A 37 2.68 3.66 -17.54
CA HIS A 37 3.37 3.07 -18.68
C HIS A 37 2.54 1.87 -19.16
N ALA A 38 2.18 1.86 -20.43
CA ALA A 38 1.45 0.76 -21.06
C ALA A 38 2.38 -0.45 -21.20
N ALA A 39 2.61 -1.17 -20.11
CA ALA A 39 3.16 -2.51 -20.12
C ALA A 39 2.05 -3.47 -19.69
N SER A 40 1.60 -4.24 -20.68
CA SER A 40 0.63 -5.30 -20.58
C SER A 40 0.99 -6.31 -19.47
N THR A 41 -0.08 -6.91 -18.94
CA THR A 41 -0.13 -8.25 -18.34
C THR A 41 -0.14 -8.29 -16.81
N ARG A 42 -1.31 -8.69 -16.31
CA ARG A 42 -1.68 -9.07 -14.93
C ARG A 42 -1.86 -7.89 -13.96
N ARG A 43 -3.11 -7.40 -13.89
CA ARG A 43 -3.63 -6.80 -12.65
C ARG A 43 -3.64 -7.90 -11.60
N GLU A 44 -2.60 -8.00 -10.79
CA GLU A 44 -2.68 -8.77 -9.57
C GLU A 44 -3.83 -8.19 -8.74
N ARG A 45 -4.83 -9.02 -8.46
CA ARG A 45 -5.90 -8.69 -7.53
C ARG A 45 -5.25 -8.68 -6.16
N VAL A 46 -4.73 -7.52 -5.76
CA VAL A 46 -4.23 -7.34 -4.41
C VAL A 46 -5.45 -7.39 -3.50
N THR A 47 -5.67 -8.55 -2.89
CA THR A 47 -6.67 -8.71 -1.84
C THR A 47 -6.10 -8.02 -0.61
N SER A 48 -6.59 -6.82 -0.31
CA SER A 48 -6.18 -6.06 0.87
C SER A 48 -6.69 -6.76 2.13
N ARG A 49 -5.86 -7.64 2.68
CA ARG A 49 -6.03 -8.11 4.06
C ARG A 49 -5.25 -7.17 4.99
N PRO A 50 -5.82 -6.80 6.15
CA PRO A 50 -5.06 -6.07 7.16
C PRO A 50 -3.81 -6.87 7.52
N PHE A 51 -2.69 -6.19 7.78
CA PHE A 51 -1.52 -6.85 8.34
C PHE A 51 -1.92 -7.51 9.65
N HIS A 52 -1.46 -8.73 9.87
CA HIS A 52 -1.73 -9.47 11.08
C HIS A 52 -0.41 -9.68 11.81
N TYR A 53 -0.27 -9.04 12.98
CA TYR A 53 0.83 -9.23 13.90
C TYR A 53 0.34 -9.98 15.13
N VAL A 54 1.23 -10.77 15.74
CA VAL A 54 0.98 -11.46 16.99
C VAL A 54 1.95 -10.92 18.03
N SER A 55 1.42 -10.36 19.11
CA SER A 55 2.22 -9.93 20.26
C SER A 55 2.85 -11.15 20.95
N SER A 56 3.98 -10.95 21.62
CA SER A 56 4.62 -11.97 22.45
C SER A 56 3.66 -12.55 23.51
N ASP A 57 2.68 -11.75 23.94
CA ASP A 57 1.65 -12.13 24.92
C ASP A 57 0.42 -12.84 24.30
N GLY A 58 0.45 -13.12 22.98
CA GLY A 58 -0.59 -13.86 22.26
C GLY A 58 -1.72 -13.00 21.67
N TYR A 59 -1.63 -11.68 21.73
CA TYR A 59 -2.65 -10.79 21.14
C TYR A 59 -2.52 -10.66 19.63
N HIS A 60 -3.65 -10.67 18.94
CA HIS A 60 -3.74 -10.46 17.49
C HIS A 60 -3.93 -8.96 17.20
N MET A 61 -2.97 -8.35 16.50
CA MET A 61 -3.03 -6.96 16.07
C MET A 61 -3.29 -6.93 14.57
N TYR A 62 -4.44 -6.36 14.16
CA TYR A 62 -4.79 -6.17 12.76
C TYR A 62 -4.54 -4.72 12.39
N VAL A 63 -3.57 -4.45 11.51
CA VAL A 63 -3.23 -3.11 11.05
C VAL A 63 -3.80 -2.91 9.64
N GLY A 64 -4.68 -1.92 9.50
CA GLY A 64 -5.28 -1.57 8.21
C GLY A 64 -4.22 -1.11 7.21
N LYS A 65 -4.27 -1.62 5.98
CA LYS A 65 -3.30 -1.28 4.93
C LYS A 65 -3.59 0.02 4.19
N ASN A 66 -4.83 0.53 4.22
CA ASN A 66 -5.21 1.72 3.45
C ASN A 66 -6.25 2.56 4.20
N ASN A 67 -6.09 3.88 4.12
CA ASN A 67 -7.15 4.86 4.35
C ASN A 67 -7.97 4.96 3.06
N PHE A 68 -9.16 4.37 3.04
CA PHE A 68 -10.22 4.86 2.17
C PHE A 68 -11.18 5.68 3.02
#